data_AF-A0A947YPS1-F1
#
_entry.id   AF-A0A947YPS1-F1
#
_cell.length_a   1.000
_cell.length_b   1.000
_cell.length_c   1.000
_cell.angle_alpha   90.00
_cell.angle_beta   90.00
_cell.angle_gamma   90.00
#
_symmetry.space_group_name_H-M   'P 1'
#
loop_
_entity.id
_entity.type
_entity.pdbx_description
1 polymer ?
#
loop_
_entity_poly.entity_id
_entity_poly.type
_entity_poly.pdbx_seq_one_letter_code
_entity_poly.pdbx_strand_id
1 'polypeptide(L)' 'MKKITFILAVHNHQPVGNFGFVFEEAYRKSYLPFLKVLESHPKIKVVLHYSGILLEWIISSHPECCPLL' A
#
# COMPACT_ATOMS: atom_id res chain seq x y z
N MET A 1 -2.55 -3.55 34.61
CA MET A 1 -3.52 -3.76 33.51
C MET A 1 -2.89 -4.67 32.46
N LYS A 2 -3.64 -5.64 31.90
CA LYS A 2 -3.14 -6.47 30.78
C LYS A 2 -3.20 -5.65 29.48
N LYS A 3 -2.17 -5.79 28.64
CA LYS A 3 -2.16 -5.18 27.30
C LYS A 3 -3.05 -5.98 26.37
N ILE A 4 -3.74 -5.29 25.46
CA ILE A 4 -4.49 -5.91 24.36
C ILE A 4 -3.56 -5.96 23.14
N THR A 5 -3.56 -7.09 22.44
CA THR A 5 -2.88 -7.22 21.15
C THR A 5 -3.76 -6.62 20.07
N PHE A 6 -3.21 -5.69 19.29
CA PHE A 6 -3.87 -5.09 18.14
C PHE A 6 -3.09 -5.43 16.87
N ILE A 7 -3.80 -5.86 15.83
CA ILE A 7 -3.25 -6.11 14.49
C ILE A 7 -3.93 -5.14 13.54
N LEU A 8 -3.13 -4.31 12.86
CA LEU A 8 -3.58 -3.46 11.77
C LEU A 8 -3.15 -4.11 10.45
N ALA A 9 -4.13 -4.37 9.58
CA ALA A 9 -3.88 -4.95 8.26
C ALA A 9 -4.64 -4.17 7.18
N VAL A 10 -4.03 -4.00 6.01
CA VAL A 10 -4.63 -3.35 4.85
C VAL A 10 -4.49 -4.25 3.63
N HIS A 11 -5.57 -4.34 2.86
CA HIS A 11 -5.65 -5.09 1.62
C HIS A 11 -5.81 -4.14 0.44
N ASN A 12 -4.79 -4.07 -0.40
CA ASN A 12 -4.77 -3.29 -1.63
C ASN A 12 -4.92 -4.24 -2.83
N HIS A 13 -5.91 -3.98 -3.66
CA HIS A 13 -6.19 -4.79 -4.83
C HIS A 13 -6.62 -3.93 -6.01
N GLN A 14 -6.17 -4.34 -7.20
CA GLN A 14 -6.75 -3.93 -8.46
C GLN A 14 -7.01 -5.18 -9.31
N PRO A 15 -8.17 -5.29 -9.98
CA PRO A 15 -8.44 -6.42 -10.85
C PRO A 15 -7.70 -6.29 -12.18
N VAL A 16 -7.38 -7.43 -12.79
CA VAL A 16 -6.81 -7.48 -14.14
C VAL A 16 -7.80 -6.86 -15.14
N GLY A 17 -7.29 -6.05 -16.06
CA GLY A 17 -8.10 -5.37 -17.08
C GLY A 17 -8.74 -4.05 -16.63
N ASN A 18 -8.49 -3.60 -15.39
CA ASN A 18 -8.92 -2.27 -14.96
C ASN A 18 -8.14 -1.16 -15.68
N PHE A 19 -8.72 0.04 -15.79
CA PHE A 19 -8.10 1.13 -16.52
C PHE A 19 -6.90 1.72 -15.77
N GLY A 20 -5.83 2.06 -16.48
CA GLY A 20 -4.61 2.61 -15.87
C GLY A 20 -4.84 3.86 -15.01
N PHE A 21 -5.77 4.75 -15.40
CA PHE A 21 -6.09 5.93 -14.59
C PHE A 21 -6.73 5.57 -13.24
N VAL A 22 -7.40 4.41 -13.12
CA VAL A 22 -7.97 3.94 -11.85
C VAL A 22 -6.85 3.47 -10.92
N PHE A 23 -5.83 2.80 -11.45
CA PHE A 23 -4.62 2.46 -10.68
C PHE A 23 -3.93 3.74 -10.19
N GLU A 24 -3.69 4.70 -11.08
CA GLU A 24 -3.05 5.98 -10.76
C GLU A 24 -3.82 6.78 -9.70
N GLU A 25 -5.13 6.87 -9.86
CA GLU A 25 -5.98 7.58 -8.90
C GLU A 25 -5.93 6.93 -7.51
N ALA A 26 -6.05 5.60 -7.45
CA ALA A 26 -5.95 4.86 -6.18
C ALA A 26 -4.56 4.97 -5.56
N TYR A 27 -3.50 4.95 -6.37
CA TYR A 27 -2.13 5.14 -5.92
C TYR A 27 -1.92 6.51 -5.29
N ARG A 28 -2.32 7.58 -5.98
CA ARG A 28 -2.16 8.96 -5.51
C ARG A 28 -3.04 9.28 -4.30
N LYS A 29 -4.25 8.72 -4.23
CA LYS A 29 -5.20 9.01 -3.16
C LYS A 29 -5.06 8.11 -1.93
N SER A 30 -4.55 6.88 -2.09
CA SER A 30 -4.55 5.87 -1.02
C SER A 30 -3.15 5.29 -0.78
N TYR A 31 -2.59 4.57 -1.76
CA TYR A 31 -1.41 3.73 -1.52
C TYR A 31 -0.20 4.56 -1.10
N LEU A 32 0.15 5.59 -1.88
CA LEU A 32 1.33 6.41 -1.60
C LEU A 32 1.17 7.26 -0.32
N PRO A 33 0.05 8.00 -0.09
CA PRO A 33 -0.11 8.74 1.15
C PRO A 33 -0.05 7.86 2.39
N PHE A 34 -0.64 6.67 2.35
CA PHE A 34 -0.61 5.73 3.47
C PHE A 34 0.81 5.29 3.80
N LEU A 35 1.59 4.88 2.79
CA LEU A 35 2.99 4.48 2.97
C LEU A 35 3.86 5.62 3.50
N LYS A 36 3.70 6.85 3.01
CA LYS A 36 4.42 8.03 3.52
C LYS A 36 4.10 8.31 4.99
N VAL A 37 2.85 8.14 5.40
CA VAL A 37 2.47 8.28 6.81
C VAL A 37 3.12 7.16 7.64
N LEU A 38 3.12 5.91 7.17
CA LEU A 38 3.77 4.81 7.88
C LEU A 38 5.28 5.03 8.05
N GLU A 39 5.97 5.51 7.02
CA GLU A 39 7.40 5.82 7.08
C GLU A 39 7.73 6.79 8.23
N SER A 40 6.89 7.82 8.43
CA SER A 40 7.04 8.77 9.54
C SER A 40 6.74 8.19 10.94
N HIS A 41 6.20 6.95 11.02
CA HIS A 41 5.81 6.29 12.27
C HIS A 41 6.42 4.87 12.41
N PRO A 42 7.76 4.74 12.54
CA PRO A 42 8.46 3.45 12.53
C PRO A 42 8.10 2.49 13.68
N LYS A 43 7.34 2.94 14.69
CA LYS A 43 6.85 2.11 15.80
C LYS A 43 5.53 1.41 15.49
N ILE A 44 4.79 1.85 14.46
CA ILE A 44 3.52 1.26 14.06
C ILE A 44 3.79 0.04 13.20
N LYS A 45 3.17 -1.10 13.55
CA LYS A 45 3.29 -2.35 12.79
C LYS A 45 2.02 -2.56 11.99
N VAL A 46 2.18 -2.80 10.69
CA VAL A 46 1.07 -3.03 9.76
C VAL A 46 1.36 -4.25 8.89
N VAL A 47 0.33 -5.02 8.58
CA VAL A 47 0.39 -6.05 7.54
C VAL A 47 -0.20 -5.45 6.26
N LEU A 48 0.60 -5.44 5.18
CA LEU A 48 0.17 -4.95 3.87
C LEU A 48 0.05 -6.13 2.90
N HIS A 49 -1.12 -6.25 2.27
CA HIS A 49 -1.34 -7.19 1.17
C HIS A 49 -1.56 -6.42 -0.13
N TYR A 50 -0.86 -6.82 -1.19
CA TYR A 50 -1.04 -6.32 -2.55
C TYR A 50 -1.37 -7.47 -3.50
N SER A 51 -2.35 -7.31 -4.38
CA SER A 51 -2.51 -8.25 -5.49
C SER A 51 -1.36 -8.14 -6.49
N GLY A 52 -0.98 -9.25 -7.13
CA GLY A 52 0.17 -9.31 -8.06
C GLY A 52 0.15 -8.21 -9.13
N ILE A 53 -0.95 -8.09 -9.88
CA ILE A 53 -1.08 -7.07 -10.94
C ILE A 53 -0.92 -5.62 -10.43
N LEU A 54 -1.33 -5.36 -9.19
CA LEU A 54 -1.14 -4.05 -8.58
C LEU A 54 0.33 -3.82 -8.22
N LEU A 55 0.98 -4.83 -7.64
CA LEU A 55 2.40 -4.73 -7.29
C LEU A 55 3.29 -4.57 -8.54
N GLU A 56 3.00 -5.33 -9.60
CA GLU A 56 3.66 -5.19 -10.91
C GLU A 56 3.47 -3.80 -11.50
N TRP A 57 2.25 -3.25 -11.42
CA TRP A 57 1.97 -1.89 -11.87
C TRP A 57 2.73 -0.83 -11.05
N ILE A 58 2.82 -0.99 -9.72
CA ILE A 58 3.58 -0.08 -8.84
C ILE A 58 5.07 -0.13 -9.21
N ILE A 59 5.67 -1.31 -9.33
CA ILE A 59 7.11 -1.46 -9.64
C ILE A 59 7.44 -0.84 -11.01
N SER A 60 6.55 -1.01 -11.99
CA SER A 60 6.77 -0.50 -13.35
C SER A 60 6.51 1.00 -13.49
N SER A 61 5.47 1.53 -12.84
CA SER A 61 5.03 2.93 -13.02
C SER A 61 5.60 3.88 -11.97
N HIS A 62 5.86 3.37 -10.76
CA HIS A 62 6.36 4.11 -9.59
C HIS A 62 7.49 3.36 -8.88
N PRO A 63 8.62 3.07 -9.55
CA PRO A 63 9.74 2.36 -8.92
C PRO A 63 10.29 3.08 -7.68
N GLU A 64 10.12 4.40 -7.57
CA GLU A 64 10.44 5.20 -6.39
C GLU A 64 9.63 4.82 -5.14
N CYS A 65 8.52 4.10 -5.30
CA CYS A 65 7.68 3.63 -4.21
C CYS A 65 8.22 2.35 -3.55
N CYS A 66 9.07 1.57 -4.24
CA CYS A 66 9.56 0.28 -3.75
C CYS A 66 10.31 0.36 -2.41
N PRO A 67 11.11 1.40 -2.09
CA PRO A 67 11.74 1.52 -0.78
C PRO A 67 10.77 1.74 0.38
N LEU A 68 9.52 2.13 0.10
CA LEU A 68 8.48 2.35 1.12
C LEU A 68 7.63 1.11 1.40
N LEU A 69 7.76 0.06 0.59
CA LEU A 69 7.02 -1.21 0.70
C LEU A 69 7.78 -2.21 1.59
#